data_AF-A0A0P9FFF4-F1
#
_entry.id   AF-A0A0P9FFF4-F1
#
_cell.length_a   1.000
_cell.length_b   1.000
_cell.length_c   1.000
_cell.angle_alpha   90.00
_cell.angle_beta   90.00
_cell.angle_gamma   90.00
#
_symmetry.space_group_name_H-M   'P 1'
#
loop_
_entity.id
_entity.type
_entity.pdbx_description
1 polymer ?
#
loop_
_entity_poly.entity_id
_entity_poly.type
_entity_poly.pdbx_seq_one_letter_code
_entity_poly.pdbx_strand_id
1 'polypeptide(L)'
;MPEFTSAEHERLKTAHWKLWGPYLADRAWGTVREDYSPGGSAWDYFPHDHARSRAFRWSEDGIGGICDDQQRLCFALSLWNGRDPILKERLFGLTGPEGNHGEDVKEYYFYLDSTPTHSYMRMLYKYPQAAFPYDELLAASRARTKADPEFELIDTGVFAEDRYFDVEIEYAKSSTHAMLIRISATNRGPEPAELHLLPTLWFRNTWPWGEEHDGADRRPNICRAAPDNDASHACMLAEHWSLGSYTLVAEGSPALLFTENETNTERLFGTPNPTPYVKDGINDAVVNGRAEAVNPAQTGTKAAAHYRLSIGAGETVTIRLNLIHARAEPQPATDGAADTPAIHLPPSAFADFDTIFAQRKAEADAFYAEIQPGALSDDGRMI
;
A
#
# COMPACT_ATOMS: atom_id res chain seq x y z
N MET A 1 -13.31 -35.15 -16.36
CA MET A 1 -13.30 -33.80 -15.76
C MET A 1 -13.01 -32.84 -16.89
N PRO A 2 -13.65 -31.66 -16.96
CA PRO A 2 -13.23 -30.65 -17.92
C PRO A 2 -11.76 -30.32 -17.66
N GLU A 3 -10.93 -30.33 -18.71
CA GLU A 3 -9.58 -29.77 -18.61
C GLU A 3 -9.73 -28.26 -18.71
N PHE A 4 -9.43 -27.56 -17.61
CA PHE A 4 -9.34 -26.10 -17.61
C PHE A 4 -8.02 -25.68 -18.26
N THR A 5 -8.06 -24.67 -19.13
CA THR A 5 -6.92 -24.36 -20.03
C THR A 5 -6.55 -22.87 -20.09
N SER A 6 -7.14 -22.02 -19.25
CA SER A 6 -6.79 -20.60 -19.25
C SER A 6 -5.32 -20.33 -18.89
N ALA A 7 -4.81 -19.16 -19.27
CA ALA A 7 -3.43 -18.75 -18.92
C ALA A 7 -3.17 -18.78 -17.41
N GLU A 8 -4.19 -18.47 -16.61
CA GLU A 8 -4.11 -18.52 -15.15
C GLU A 8 -3.96 -19.94 -14.60
N HIS A 9 -4.62 -20.94 -15.21
CA HIS A 9 -4.43 -22.35 -14.87
C HIS A 9 -2.99 -22.81 -15.14
N GLU A 10 -2.35 -22.31 -16.19
CA GLU A 10 -0.94 -22.58 -16.44
C GLU A 10 -0.03 -21.91 -15.40
N ARG A 11 -0.30 -20.64 -15.03
CA ARG A 11 0.48 -19.96 -13.97
C ARG A 11 0.41 -20.65 -12.63
N LEU A 12 -0.75 -21.21 -12.28
CA LEU A 12 -0.95 -21.95 -11.03
C LEU A 12 0.00 -23.14 -10.88
N LYS A 13 0.57 -23.66 -11.98
CA LYS A 13 1.57 -24.74 -11.96
C LYS A 13 2.97 -24.25 -11.55
N THR A 14 3.20 -22.93 -11.45
CA THR A 14 4.51 -22.34 -11.12
C THR A 14 4.41 -21.49 -9.85
N ALA A 15 5.05 -21.95 -8.76
CA ALA A 15 4.98 -21.33 -7.44
C ALA A 15 5.42 -19.85 -7.40
N HIS A 16 6.41 -19.47 -8.22
CA HIS A 16 6.97 -18.11 -8.23
C HIS A 16 5.97 -17.01 -8.62
N TRP A 17 4.84 -17.35 -9.27
CA TRP A 17 3.81 -16.36 -9.49
C TRP A 17 3.21 -15.82 -8.20
N LYS A 18 3.32 -16.53 -7.07
CA LYS A 18 2.83 -16.07 -5.77
C LYS A 18 3.89 -15.32 -4.95
N LEU A 19 5.03 -14.96 -5.56
CA LEU A 19 6.05 -14.17 -4.87
C LEU A 19 5.49 -12.84 -4.36
N TRP A 20 4.74 -12.12 -5.20
CA TRP A 20 4.08 -10.87 -4.84
C TRP A 20 2.58 -11.05 -4.75
N GLY A 21 1.94 -10.52 -3.72
CA GLY A 21 0.49 -10.62 -3.57
C GLY A 21 -0.05 -9.72 -2.47
N PRO A 22 -1.38 -9.78 -2.23
CA PRO A 22 -2.07 -8.99 -1.21
C PRO A 22 -1.90 -9.67 0.16
N TYR A 23 -0.64 -9.88 0.58
CA TYR A 23 -0.31 -10.50 1.87
C TYR A 23 -0.13 -9.46 2.98
N LEU A 24 -0.39 -8.19 2.67
CA LEU A 24 -0.46 -7.10 3.63
C LEU A 24 -1.87 -7.04 4.24
N ALA A 25 -1.96 -6.79 5.54
CA ALA A 25 -3.26 -6.65 6.19
C ALA A 25 -3.86 -5.26 5.90
N ASP A 26 -5.19 -5.15 5.85
CA ASP A 26 -5.86 -3.85 5.88
C ASP A 26 -5.73 -3.16 7.25
N ARG A 27 -5.55 -3.95 8.31
CA ARG A 27 -5.43 -3.54 9.72
C ARG A 27 -4.51 -4.48 10.50
N ALA A 28 -3.43 -3.95 11.10
CA ALA A 28 -2.53 -4.70 11.98
C ALA A 28 -2.49 -4.20 13.43
N TRP A 29 -3.10 -3.04 13.72
CA TRP A 29 -3.23 -2.49 15.08
C TRP A 29 -4.37 -3.18 15.86
N GLY A 30 -4.31 -3.13 17.20
CA GLY A 30 -5.31 -3.71 18.09
C GLY A 30 -5.42 -5.23 18.02
N THR A 31 -4.31 -5.94 17.77
CA THR A 31 -4.31 -7.40 17.56
C THR A 31 -3.54 -8.15 18.65
N VAL A 32 -3.92 -9.42 18.89
CA VAL A 32 -3.27 -10.29 19.88
C VAL A 32 -1.79 -10.52 19.58
N ARG A 33 -1.37 -10.48 18.31
CA ARG A 33 0.04 -10.66 17.92
C ARG A 33 0.92 -9.51 18.40
N GLU A 34 0.36 -8.31 18.46
CA GLU A 34 1.07 -7.09 18.83
C GLU A 34 0.88 -6.71 20.31
N ASP A 35 0.25 -7.59 21.11
CA ASP A 35 0.03 -7.37 22.53
C ASP A 35 1.24 -7.76 23.38
N TYR A 36 1.83 -6.76 24.00
CA TYR A 36 2.90 -6.91 25.00
C TYR A 36 2.52 -6.29 26.33
N SER A 37 1.22 -6.06 26.55
CA SER A 37 0.72 -5.57 27.83
C SER A 37 0.87 -6.63 28.92
N PRO A 38 1.09 -6.24 30.19
CA PRO A 38 1.19 -7.19 31.29
C PRO A 38 -0.07 -8.03 31.53
N GLY A 39 -1.23 -7.57 31.04
CA GLY A 39 -2.55 -8.14 31.33
C GLY A 39 -3.30 -8.75 30.15
N GLY A 40 -2.72 -8.76 28.94
CA GLY A 40 -3.40 -9.29 27.76
C GLY A 40 -4.47 -8.37 27.16
N SER A 41 -4.28 -7.04 27.22
CA SER A 41 -5.17 -6.04 26.63
C SER A 41 -4.82 -5.72 25.17
N ALA A 42 -4.95 -6.71 24.29
CA ALA A 42 -4.54 -6.62 22.89
C ALA A 42 -5.18 -5.46 22.13
N TRP A 43 -6.45 -5.17 22.42
CA TRP A 43 -7.24 -4.13 21.77
C TRP A 43 -6.78 -2.72 22.13
N ASP A 44 -6.30 -2.50 23.36
CA ASP A 44 -5.91 -1.17 23.84
C ASP A 44 -4.39 -0.92 23.78
N TYR A 45 -3.58 -1.98 23.73
CA TYR A 45 -2.12 -1.86 23.87
C TYR A 45 -1.45 -1.21 22.66
N PHE A 46 -1.94 -1.51 21.46
CA PHE A 46 -1.45 -0.93 20.21
C PHE A 46 -2.64 -0.36 19.41
N PRO A 47 -3.19 0.80 19.82
CA PRO A 47 -4.35 1.40 19.19
C PRO A 47 -4.01 2.00 17.82
N HIS A 48 -5.04 2.33 17.05
CA HIS A 48 -4.92 3.00 15.75
C HIS A 48 -4.01 4.24 15.79
N ASP A 49 -4.08 5.08 16.84
CA ASP A 49 -3.25 6.29 16.93
C ASP A 49 -1.75 5.95 16.93
N HIS A 50 -1.35 4.84 17.55
CA HIS A 50 0.05 4.43 17.58
C HIS A 50 0.52 3.88 16.22
N ALA A 51 -0.37 3.36 15.37
CA ALA A 51 -0.03 2.61 14.15
C ALA A 51 0.84 3.38 13.16
N ARG A 52 0.66 4.71 13.07
CA ARG A 52 1.48 5.56 12.20
C ARG A 52 2.90 5.79 12.72
N SER A 53 3.09 5.68 14.03
CA SER A 53 4.32 6.05 14.73
C SER A 53 5.10 4.87 15.30
N ARG A 54 4.47 3.68 15.40
CA ARG A 54 5.07 2.47 15.96
C ARG A 54 5.29 1.42 14.89
N ALA A 55 6.50 0.89 14.78
CA ALA A 55 6.79 -0.23 13.88
C ALA A 55 6.08 -1.49 14.37
N PHE A 56 5.52 -2.26 13.44
CA PHE A 56 4.93 -3.56 13.73
C PHE A 56 6.02 -4.62 13.82
N ARG A 57 5.81 -5.64 14.66
CA ARG A 57 6.80 -6.71 14.84
C ARG A 57 6.46 -7.95 14.01
N TRP A 58 5.19 -8.32 13.94
CA TRP A 58 4.77 -9.60 13.33
C TRP A 58 4.09 -9.47 11.98
N SER A 59 3.61 -8.27 11.65
CA SER A 59 2.99 -8.00 10.36
C SER A 59 3.29 -6.58 9.89
N GLU A 60 2.62 -6.13 8.84
CA GLU A 60 2.52 -4.75 8.37
C GLU A 60 1.08 -4.54 7.85
N ASP A 61 0.64 -3.29 7.77
CA ASP A 61 -0.66 -2.92 7.19
C ASP A 61 -0.58 -1.81 6.15
N GLY A 62 -1.57 -1.73 5.26
CA GLY A 62 -1.65 -0.68 4.25
C GLY A 62 -2.83 -0.82 3.29
N ILE A 63 -3.45 0.30 2.90
CA ILE A 63 -4.61 0.32 1.99
C ILE A 63 -4.23 -0.23 0.61
N GLY A 64 -4.92 -1.29 0.19
CA GLY A 64 -4.71 -1.95 -1.10
C GLY A 64 -3.29 -2.42 -1.29
N GLY A 65 -2.59 -2.76 -0.22
CA GLY A 65 -1.17 -3.04 -0.25
C GLY A 65 -0.82 -4.44 -0.76
N ILE A 66 0.42 -4.56 -1.24
CA ILE A 66 1.04 -5.82 -1.63
C ILE A 66 2.39 -5.96 -0.91
N CYS A 67 2.87 -7.19 -0.78
CA CYS A 67 4.23 -7.46 -0.35
C CYS A 67 4.75 -8.76 -0.99
N ASP A 68 6.03 -9.04 -0.80
CA ASP A 68 6.55 -10.38 -1.09
C ASP A 68 5.93 -11.41 -0.12
N ASP A 69 6.03 -12.69 -0.47
CA ASP A 69 5.47 -13.83 0.26
C ASP A 69 6.01 -13.99 1.69
N GLN A 70 7.07 -13.26 2.05
CA GLN A 70 7.63 -13.20 3.40
C GLN A 70 7.48 -11.83 4.07
N GLN A 71 6.74 -10.91 3.43
CA GLN A 71 6.44 -9.56 3.88
C GLN A 71 7.71 -8.81 4.33
N ARG A 72 8.76 -8.89 3.52
CA ARG A 72 10.00 -8.14 3.72
C ARG A 72 9.87 -6.75 3.13
N LEU A 73 9.45 -6.65 1.87
CA LEU A 73 9.23 -5.40 1.15
C LEU A 73 7.74 -5.22 0.89
N CYS A 74 7.20 -4.12 1.42
CA CYS A 74 5.79 -3.78 1.37
C CYS A 74 5.58 -2.55 0.49
N PHE A 75 4.46 -2.54 -0.23
CA PHE A 75 3.97 -1.40 -0.98
C PHE A 75 2.50 -1.18 -0.68
N ALA A 76 2.08 0.07 -0.48
CA ALA A 76 0.66 0.44 -0.33
C ALA A 76 0.44 1.91 -0.69
N LEU A 77 -0.82 2.29 -0.83
CA LEU A 77 -1.21 3.66 -1.05
C LEU A 77 -1.45 4.40 0.26
N SER A 78 -0.81 5.55 0.43
CA SER A 78 -1.14 6.54 1.45
C SER A 78 -1.79 7.76 0.80
N LEU A 79 -2.83 8.34 1.43
CA LEU A 79 -3.57 9.47 0.88
C LEU A 79 -3.66 10.64 1.86
N TRP A 80 -3.87 11.85 1.33
CA TRP A 80 -4.25 13.01 2.12
C TRP A 80 -5.12 13.97 1.31
N ASN A 81 -6.28 14.33 1.84
CA ASN A 81 -7.24 15.27 1.23
C ASN A 81 -6.95 16.75 1.58
N GLY A 82 -5.81 17.04 2.22
CA GLY A 82 -5.45 18.39 2.68
C GLY A 82 -6.11 18.79 4.01
N ARG A 83 -6.95 17.92 4.60
CA ARG A 83 -7.76 18.22 5.80
C ARG A 83 -7.60 17.20 6.91
N ASP A 84 -7.29 15.95 6.57
CA ASP A 84 -7.12 14.88 7.56
C ASP A 84 -5.94 15.23 8.51
N PRO A 85 -6.07 14.90 9.81
CA PRO A 85 -5.02 15.16 10.80
C PRO A 85 -3.81 14.24 10.66
N ILE A 86 -3.93 13.20 9.83
CA ILE A 86 -2.90 12.19 9.54
C ILE A 86 -3.01 11.75 8.08
N LEU A 87 -1.95 11.15 7.56
CA LEU A 87 -2.03 10.41 6.31
C LEU A 87 -2.96 9.20 6.47
N LYS A 88 -3.84 9.00 5.48
CA LYS A 88 -4.65 7.80 5.37
C LYS A 88 -3.81 6.67 4.79
N GLU A 89 -3.13 5.95 5.67
CA GLU A 89 -2.25 4.82 5.29
C GLU A 89 -2.93 3.45 5.45
N ARG A 90 -3.96 3.37 6.30
CA ARG A 90 -4.61 2.13 6.74
C ARG A 90 -6.09 2.37 7.03
N LEU A 91 -6.86 1.30 7.06
CA LEU A 91 -8.28 1.36 7.39
C LEU A 91 -8.46 1.63 8.89
N PHE A 92 -9.39 2.54 9.19
CA PHE A 92 -9.84 2.84 10.53
C PHE A 92 -11.02 1.95 10.91
N GLY A 93 -11.15 1.70 12.21
CA GLY A 93 -12.26 0.98 12.77
C GLY A 93 -12.28 1.11 14.28
N LEU A 94 -13.23 0.42 14.88
CA LEU A 94 -13.40 0.29 16.31
C LEU A 94 -12.81 -1.03 16.77
N THR A 95 -12.20 -1.02 17.95
CA THR A 95 -11.89 -2.24 18.68
C THR A 95 -13.17 -2.86 19.26
N GLY A 96 -13.09 -4.12 19.70
CA GLY A 96 -14.21 -4.81 20.34
C GLY A 96 -14.87 -4.03 21.49
N PRO A 97 -14.09 -3.41 22.41
CA PRO A 97 -14.64 -2.56 23.47
C PRO A 97 -15.21 -1.22 23.02
N GLU A 98 -14.87 -0.74 21.82
CA GLU A 98 -15.31 0.56 21.30
C GLU A 98 -16.62 0.48 20.50
N GLY A 99 -16.89 -0.66 19.86
CA GLY A 99 -18.14 -0.90 19.14
C GLY A 99 -19.22 -1.52 20.02
N ASN A 100 -20.48 -1.16 19.77
CA ASN A 100 -21.64 -1.73 20.47
C ASN A 100 -21.92 -3.20 20.07
N HIS A 101 -21.46 -3.62 18.89
CA HIS A 101 -21.56 -5.00 18.39
C HIS A 101 -20.20 -5.69 18.15
N GLY A 102 -19.09 -5.07 18.57
CA GLY A 102 -17.74 -5.64 18.49
C GLY A 102 -16.80 -4.80 17.63
N GLU A 103 -15.82 -5.46 17.00
CA GLU A 103 -14.93 -4.79 16.06
C GLU A 103 -15.67 -4.40 14.78
N ASP A 104 -15.40 -3.21 14.28
CA ASP A 104 -16.23 -2.58 13.26
C ASP A 104 -15.38 -1.65 12.39
N VAL A 105 -15.27 -1.94 11.10
CA VAL A 105 -14.46 -1.13 10.17
C VAL A 105 -15.28 0.03 9.68
N LYS A 106 -14.78 1.26 9.86
CA LYS A 106 -15.50 2.49 9.53
C LYS A 106 -15.05 3.06 8.20
N GLU A 107 -14.96 2.22 7.18
CA GLU A 107 -14.45 2.55 5.85
C GLU A 107 -15.30 1.91 4.76
N TYR A 108 -15.31 2.52 3.58
CA TYR A 108 -15.95 1.92 2.41
C TYR A 108 -14.89 1.56 1.36
N TYR A 109 -14.72 0.26 1.17
CA TYR A 109 -13.76 -0.32 0.24
C TYR A 109 -14.27 -1.64 -0.30
N PHE A 110 -13.83 -1.99 -1.51
CA PHE A 110 -14.32 -3.14 -2.25
C PHE A 110 -13.16 -3.78 -2.99
N TYR A 111 -12.94 -5.07 -2.75
CA TYR A 111 -12.09 -5.90 -3.60
C TYR A 111 -12.91 -6.27 -4.84
N LEU A 112 -12.49 -5.77 -6.01
CA LEU A 112 -13.25 -5.88 -7.24
C LEU A 112 -12.78 -7.03 -8.13
N ASP A 113 -11.49 -7.37 -8.08
CA ASP A 113 -10.91 -8.47 -8.85
C ASP A 113 -9.62 -8.98 -8.19
N SER A 114 -9.36 -10.29 -8.27
CA SER A 114 -8.07 -10.88 -7.93
C SER A 114 -7.97 -12.31 -8.43
N THR A 115 -7.12 -12.53 -9.42
CA THR A 115 -6.74 -13.89 -9.85
C THR A 115 -6.00 -14.70 -8.75
N PRO A 116 -6.08 -16.05 -8.73
CA PRO A 116 -5.40 -16.89 -7.75
C PRO A 116 -3.87 -16.74 -7.63
N THR A 117 -3.21 -16.33 -8.72
CA THR A 117 -1.78 -16.03 -8.75
C THR A 117 -1.49 -14.55 -8.56
N HIS A 118 -2.50 -13.73 -8.31
CA HIS A 118 -2.40 -12.28 -8.18
C HIS A 118 -1.75 -11.64 -9.41
N SER A 119 -1.98 -12.23 -10.59
CA SER A 119 -1.48 -11.72 -11.87
C SER A 119 -2.25 -10.49 -12.34
N TYR A 120 -3.52 -10.38 -11.92
CA TYR A 120 -4.34 -9.17 -11.90
C TYR A 120 -5.03 -9.02 -10.54
N MET A 121 -5.10 -7.79 -10.02
CA MET A 121 -5.87 -7.41 -8.83
C MET A 121 -6.42 -5.99 -8.96
N ARG A 122 -7.60 -5.73 -8.37
CA ARG A 122 -8.25 -4.41 -8.34
C ARG A 122 -9.00 -4.20 -7.04
N MET A 123 -8.80 -3.04 -6.42
CA MET A 123 -9.52 -2.57 -5.24
C MET A 123 -10.06 -1.16 -5.50
N LEU A 124 -11.25 -0.88 -4.98
CA LEU A 124 -11.83 0.47 -4.89
C LEU A 124 -11.87 0.90 -3.42
N TYR A 125 -11.38 2.11 -3.14
CA TYR A 125 -11.49 2.76 -1.82
C TYR A 125 -12.20 4.10 -1.96
N LYS A 126 -13.19 4.38 -1.11
CA LYS A 126 -13.92 5.65 -1.10
C LYS A 126 -13.32 6.58 -0.06
N TYR A 127 -12.62 7.61 -0.52
CA TYR A 127 -11.91 8.55 0.35
C TYR A 127 -12.62 9.91 0.43
N PRO A 128 -13.09 10.36 1.61
CA PRO A 128 -13.81 11.64 1.72
C PRO A 128 -12.94 12.86 1.43
N GLN A 129 -13.57 13.92 0.89
CA GLN A 129 -12.92 15.23 0.71
C GLN A 129 -12.88 16.05 2.00
N ALA A 130 -13.83 15.82 2.91
CA ALA A 130 -13.82 16.39 4.25
C ALA A 130 -12.86 15.62 5.17
N ALA A 131 -12.45 16.25 6.27
CA ALA A 131 -11.62 15.59 7.28
C ALA A 131 -12.34 14.33 7.80
N PHE A 132 -11.62 13.23 7.88
CA PHE A 132 -12.17 11.95 8.32
C PHE A 132 -12.62 12.02 9.79
N PRO A 133 -13.87 11.63 10.12
CA PRO A 133 -14.50 11.92 11.41
C PRO A 133 -14.16 10.90 12.51
N TYR A 134 -12.86 10.71 12.80
CA TYR A 134 -12.37 9.72 13.79
C TYR A 134 -13.03 9.85 15.17
N ASP A 135 -13.03 11.06 15.74
CA ASP A 135 -13.51 11.31 17.09
C ASP A 135 -15.04 11.17 17.20
N GLU A 136 -15.76 11.58 16.15
CA GLU A 136 -17.23 11.46 16.09
C GLU A 136 -17.64 9.98 16.08
N LEU A 137 -17.00 9.17 15.24
CA LEU A 137 -17.24 7.72 15.17
C LEU A 137 -16.98 7.04 16.52
N LEU A 138 -15.89 7.38 17.19
CA LEU A 138 -15.56 6.85 18.53
C LEU A 138 -16.58 7.28 19.58
N ALA A 139 -16.89 8.58 19.63
CA ALA A 139 -17.79 9.14 20.64
C ALA A 139 -19.22 8.60 20.48
N ALA A 140 -19.73 8.56 19.25
CA ALA A 140 -21.06 8.05 18.96
C ALA A 140 -21.18 6.55 19.27
N SER A 141 -20.17 5.76 18.92
CA SER A 141 -20.19 4.30 19.16
C SER A 141 -20.13 3.96 20.65
N ARG A 142 -19.30 4.67 21.42
CA ARG A 142 -19.23 4.51 22.90
C ARG A 142 -20.51 4.92 23.61
N ALA A 143 -21.30 5.82 23.03
CA ALA A 143 -22.57 6.26 23.61
C ALA A 143 -23.73 5.28 23.33
N ARG A 144 -23.54 4.31 22.45
CA ARG A 144 -24.57 3.35 22.04
C ARG A 144 -24.57 2.09 22.91
N THR A 145 -25.76 1.51 23.02
CA THR A 145 -25.98 0.22 23.69
C THR A 145 -26.05 -0.90 22.65
N LYS A 146 -26.05 -2.15 23.13
CA LYS A 146 -26.25 -3.33 22.26
C LYS A 146 -27.60 -3.36 21.54
N ALA A 147 -28.57 -2.58 22.01
CA ALA A 147 -29.90 -2.49 21.40
C ALA A 147 -29.97 -1.44 20.27
N ASP A 148 -29.03 -0.50 20.24
CA ASP A 148 -28.94 0.51 19.19
C ASP A 148 -28.26 -0.08 17.95
N PRO A 149 -28.59 0.40 16.73
CA PRO A 149 -27.83 0.04 15.53
C PRO A 149 -26.38 0.53 15.63
N GLU A 150 -25.50 0.10 14.74
CA GLU A 150 -24.17 0.69 14.60
C GLU A 150 -24.28 2.15 14.09
N PHE A 151 -23.29 2.99 14.38
CA PHE A 151 -23.18 4.33 13.79
C PHE A 151 -22.15 4.28 12.68
N GLU A 152 -22.58 4.47 11.45
CA GLU A 152 -21.73 4.24 10.28
C GLU A 152 -21.04 5.50 9.78
N LEU A 153 -19.94 5.34 9.03
CA LEU A 153 -19.24 6.48 8.42
C LEU A 153 -20.18 7.34 7.57
N ILE A 154 -21.15 6.74 6.88
CA ILE A 154 -22.14 7.49 6.09
C ILE A 154 -23.05 8.37 6.95
N ASP A 155 -23.31 8.00 8.20
CA ASP A 155 -24.21 8.74 9.10
C ASP A 155 -23.61 10.08 9.55
N THR A 156 -22.27 10.23 9.49
CA THR A 156 -21.55 11.46 9.79
C THR A 156 -21.80 12.57 8.76
N GLY A 157 -22.34 12.21 7.59
CA GLY A 157 -22.50 13.15 6.48
C GLY A 157 -21.20 13.47 5.74
N VAL A 158 -20.09 12.79 6.02
CA VAL A 158 -18.79 13.04 5.35
C VAL A 158 -18.85 12.83 3.82
N PHE A 159 -19.84 12.08 3.33
CA PHE A 159 -20.11 11.83 1.91
C PHE A 159 -21.22 12.71 1.31
N ALA A 160 -21.73 13.71 2.05
CA ALA A 160 -22.79 14.59 1.56
C ALA A 160 -22.39 15.26 0.23
N GLU A 161 -23.37 15.39 -0.68
CA GLU A 161 -23.17 15.97 -2.02
C GLU A 161 -22.12 15.23 -2.86
N ASP A 162 -21.95 13.92 -2.66
CA ASP A 162 -20.96 13.09 -3.34
C ASP A 162 -19.50 13.58 -3.16
N ARG A 163 -19.20 14.27 -2.05
CA ARG A 163 -17.87 14.87 -1.77
C ARG A 163 -16.84 13.83 -1.31
N TYR A 164 -16.48 12.94 -2.22
CA TYR A 164 -15.44 11.93 -2.04
C TYR A 164 -14.69 11.65 -3.34
N PHE A 165 -13.61 10.92 -3.20
CA PHE A 165 -12.86 10.33 -4.30
C PHE A 165 -13.16 8.84 -4.36
N ASP A 166 -13.50 8.33 -5.54
CA ASP A 166 -13.30 6.91 -5.83
C ASP A 166 -11.83 6.72 -6.18
N VAL A 167 -11.11 5.94 -5.38
CA VAL A 167 -9.69 5.63 -5.59
C VAL A 167 -9.55 4.17 -5.94
N GLU A 168 -9.23 3.90 -7.19
CA GLU A 168 -8.99 2.56 -7.70
C GLU A 168 -7.51 2.25 -7.68
N ILE A 169 -7.15 1.11 -7.10
CA ILE A 169 -5.79 0.60 -6.99
C ILE A 169 -5.76 -0.71 -7.76
N GLU A 170 -5.01 -0.74 -8.86
CA GLU A 170 -4.89 -1.89 -9.74
C GLU A 170 -3.45 -2.36 -9.88
N TYR A 171 -3.31 -3.68 -9.97
CA TYR A 171 -2.03 -4.36 -10.11
C TYR A 171 -2.08 -5.32 -11.29
N ALA A 172 -1.02 -5.32 -12.10
CA ALA A 172 -0.86 -6.26 -13.21
C ALA A 172 0.59 -6.76 -13.28
N LYS A 173 0.78 -8.07 -13.16
CA LYS A 173 2.12 -8.67 -13.27
C LYS A 173 2.57 -8.73 -14.71
N SER A 174 3.72 -8.15 -15.01
CA SER A 174 4.42 -8.35 -16.29
C SER A 174 5.26 -9.62 -16.26
N SER A 175 5.75 -10.02 -15.08
CA SER A 175 6.44 -11.30 -14.82
C SER A 175 6.25 -11.74 -13.36
N THR A 176 6.90 -12.82 -12.94
CA THR A 176 6.92 -13.26 -11.53
C THR A 176 7.63 -12.28 -10.58
N HIS A 177 8.47 -11.37 -11.11
CA HIS A 177 9.29 -10.43 -10.33
C HIS A 177 9.07 -8.97 -10.73
N ALA A 178 7.99 -8.68 -11.47
CA ALA A 178 7.67 -7.32 -11.89
C ALA A 178 6.16 -7.06 -11.85
N MET A 179 5.80 -5.89 -11.30
CA MET A 179 4.43 -5.49 -11.03
C MET A 179 4.18 -4.08 -11.56
N LEU A 180 3.23 -3.96 -12.50
CA LEU A 180 2.66 -2.69 -12.90
C LEU A 180 1.58 -2.27 -11.90
N ILE A 181 1.56 -0.98 -11.59
CA ILE A 181 0.65 -0.40 -10.59
C ILE A 181 -0.03 0.80 -11.23
N ARG A 182 -1.37 0.81 -11.19
CA ARG A 182 -2.20 1.91 -11.69
C ARG A 182 -3.07 2.39 -10.55
N ILE A 183 -3.00 3.69 -10.25
CA ILE A 183 -3.87 4.32 -9.25
C ILE A 183 -4.66 5.40 -9.93
N SER A 184 -5.99 5.26 -9.95
CA SER A 184 -6.91 6.20 -10.57
C SER A 184 -7.79 6.83 -9.49
N ALA A 185 -7.80 8.15 -9.40
CA ALA A 185 -8.62 8.89 -8.46
C ALA A 185 -9.67 9.70 -9.23
N THR A 186 -10.94 9.41 -8.99
CA THR A 186 -12.07 10.13 -9.58
C THR A 186 -12.72 11.02 -8.53
N ASN A 187 -12.76 12.32 -8.76
CA ASN A 187 -13.48 13.24 -7.90
C ASN A 187 -14.99 13.14 -8.18
N ARG A 188 -15.76 12.62 -7.23
CA ARG A 188 -17.22 12.51 -7.35
C ARG A 188 -17.96 13.79 -6.97
N GLY A 189 -17.28 14.70 -6.29
CA GLY A 189 -17.85 15.94 -5.79
C GLY A 189 -18.10 16.98 -6.89
N PRO A 190 -18.87 18.03 -6.55
CA PRO A 190 -19.28 19.06 -7.50
C PRO A 190 -18.21 20.12 -7.81
N GLU A 191 -17.10 20.13 -7.05
CA GLU A 191 -16.05 21.15 -7.13
C GLU A 191 -14.67 20.51 -7.27
N PRO A 192 -13.69 21.20 -7.88
CA PRO A 192 -12.30 20.76 -7.86
C PRO A 192 -11.78 20.58 -6.43
N ALA A 193 -11.06 19.50 -6.18
CA ALA A 193 -10.53 19.17 -4.87
C ALA A 193 -9.06 18.73 -4.95
N GLU A 194 -8.28 19.11 -3.95
CA GLU A 194 -6.90 18.64 -3.82
C GLU A 194 -6.86 17.21 -3.29
N LEU A 195 -5.98 16.39 -3.86
CA LEU A 195 -5.70 15.05 -3.40
C LEU A 195 -4.20 14.80 -3.48
N HIS A 196 -3.63 14.33 -2.38
CA HIS A 196 -2.26 13.87 -2.33
C HIS A 196 -2.26 12.35 -2.39
N LEU A 197 -1.57 11.79 -3.39
CA LEU A 197 -1.32 10.36 -3.50
C LEU A 197 0.14 10.09 -3.18
N LEU A 198 0.37 9.19 -2.23
CA LEU A 198 1.68 8.80 -1.76
C LEU A 198 1.85 7.28 -1.82
N PRO A 199 2.02 6.69 -3.03
CA PRO A 199 2.49 5.32 -3.15
C PRO A 199 3.78 5.13 -2.34
N THR A 200 3.71 4.28 -1.34
CA THR A 200 4.73 4.15 -0.30
C THR A 200 5.33 2.75 -0.34
N LEU A 201 6.65 2.68 -0.32
CA LEU A 201 7.46 1.46 -0.29
C LEU A 201 8.23 1.41 1.03
N TRP A 202 8.19 0.29 1.75
CA TRP A 202 8.94 0.14 2.99
C TRP A 202 9.35 -1.28 3.29
N PHE A 203 10.40 -1.43 4.08
CA PHE A 203 10.78 -2.71 4.66
C PHE A 203 10.09 -2.93 6.00
N ARG A 204 9.56 -4.13 6.23
CA ARG A 204 9.11 -4.55 7.57
C ARG A 204 10.27 -4.49 8.54
N ASN A 205 10.06 -3.89 9.70
CA ASN A 205 11.12 -3.66 10.68
C ASN A 205 11.49 -4.99 11.38
N THR A 206 12.39 -5.79 10.79
CA THR A 206 12.83 -7.09 11.37
C THR A 206 14.22 -7.04 12.00
N TRP A 207 15.05 -6.07 11.63
CA TRP A 207 16.46 -5.98 12.03
C TRP A 207 16.72 -5.69 13.53
N PRO A 208 15.86 -5.00 14.30
CA PRO A 208 16.14 -4.75 15.72
C PRO A 208 15.88 -5.95 16.65
N TRP A 209 15.28 -7.04 16.16
CA TRP A 209 14.67 -8.08 17.01
C TRP A 209 15.51 -9.37 17.19
N GLY A 210 16.74 -9.42 16.66
CA GLY A 210 17.70 -10.52 16.91
C GLY A 210 17.60 -11.73 15.96
N GLU A 211 18.41 -12.77 16.25
CA GLU A 211 18.69 -13.95 15.39
C GLU A 211 17.48 -14.79 14.97
N GLU A 212 16.35 -14.72 15.71
CA GLU A 212 15.14 -15.48 15.39
C GLU A 212 14.31 -14.87 14.25
N HIS A 213 14.64 -13.66 13.80
CA HIS A 213 13.98 -12.96 12.70
C HIS A 213 14.84 -12.98 11.43
N ASP A 214 14.18 -13.10 10.27
CA ASP A 214 14.85 -13.09 8.97
C ASP A 214 15.64 -11.78 8.78
N GLY A 215 16.98 -11.88 8.73
CA GLY A 215 17.86 -10.74 8.51
C GLY A 215 18.47 -10.09 9.76
N ALA A 216 18.61 -10.83 10.87
CA ALA A 216 19.40 -10.38 12.01
C ALA A 216 20.72 -9.72 11.57
N ASP A 217 20.92 -8.46 11.98
CA ASP A 217 22.06 -7.57 11.67
C ASP A 217 22.22 -7.08 10.22
N ARG A 218 21.25 -7.30 9.32
CA ARG A 218 21.33 -6.82 7.92
C ARG A 218 20.19 -5.86 7.58
N ARG A 219 20.35 -4.61 8.01
CA ARG A 219 19.42 -3.52 7.72
C ARG A 219 19.30 -3.30 6.20
N PRO A 220 18.08 -3.35 5.63
CA PRO A 220 17.86 -3.05 4.22
C PRO A 220 17.92 -1.55 3.96
N ASN A 221 17.91 -1.16 2.69
CA ASN A 221 17.97 0.24 2.32
C ASN A 221 17.06 0.55 1.14
N ILE A 222 16.39 1.69 1.20
CA ILE A 222 15.70 2.34 0.08
C ILE A 222 16.42 3.66 -0.16
N CYS A 223 16.94 3.87 -1.36
CA CYS A 223 17.52 5.14 -1.76
C CYS A 223 16.95 5.61 -3.09
N ARG A 224 17.11 6.90 -3.37
CA ARG A 224 16.86 7.41 -4.72
C ARG A 224 17.84 6.74 -5.70
N ALA A 225 17.31 6.07 -6.72
CA ALA A 225 18.14 5.57 -7.80
C ALA A 225 18.68 6.76 -8.63
N ALA A 226 19.92 6.64 -9.13
CA ALA A 226 20.53 7.71 -9.92
C ALA A 226 19.59 8.12 -11.06
N PRO A 227 19.38 9.43 -11.29
CA PRO A 227 18.63 9.86 -12.45
C PRO A 227 19.38 9.35 -13.68
N ASP A 228 18.75 8.47 -14.47
CA ASP A 228 18.99 8.57 -15.90
C ASP A 228 18.66 10.01 -16.29
N ASN A 229 19.33 10.57 -17.30
CA ASN A 229 19.13 11.95 -17.76
C ASN A 229 17.69 12.23 -18.27
N ASP A 230 16.74 11.36 -17.96
CA ASP A 230 15.34 11.42 -18.25
C ASP A 230 14.56 11.95 -17.04
N ALA A 231 14.16 13.23 -17.11
CA ALA A 231 13.35 13.89 -16.09
C ALA A 231 11.88 13.40 -16.06
N SER A 232 11.51 12.39 -16.86
CA SER A 232 10.13 11.89 -16.93
C SER A 232 9.78 10.81 -15.90
N HIS A 233 10.73 10.39 -15.06
CA HIS A 233 10.50 9.37 -14.03
C HIS A 233 11.23 9.67 -12.71
N ALA A 234 10.66 9.21 -11.60
CA ALA A 234 11.31 9.19 -10.29
C ALA A 234 11.49 7.74 -9.81
N CYS A 235 12.72 7.38 -9.42
CA CYS A 235 13.07 5.99 -9.13
C CYS A 235 13.57 5.80 -7.69
N MET A 236 13.07 4.77 -7.01
CA MET A 236 13.51 4.34 -5.69
C MET A 236 14.08 2.92 -5.78
N LEU A 237 15.34 2.74 -5.42
CA LEU A 237 16.00 1.44 -5.33
C LEU A 237 15.84 0.92 -3.90
N ALA A 238 15.23 -0.24 -3.75
CA ALA A 238 15.08 -0.98 -2.50
C ALA A 238 15.98 -2.22 -2.54
N GLU A 239 16.90 -2.33 -1.60
CA GLU A 239 17.88 -3.41 -1.50
C GLU A 239 17.70 -4.20 -0.21
N HIS A 240 17.51 -5.51 -0.37
CA HIS A 240 17.41 -6.46 0.72
C HIS A 240 18.36 -7.62 0.48
N TRP A 241 19.07 -8.04 1.52
CA TRP A 241 20.16 -9.02 1.41
C TRP A 241 19.73 -10.39 0.86
N SER A 242 18.48 -10.82 1.11
CA SER A 242 17.94 -12.10 0.61
C SER A 242 16.94 -11.97 -0.53
N LEU A 243 16.18 -10.87 -0.57
CA LEU A 243 15.12 -10.65 -1.56
C LEU A 243 15.70 -10.03 -2.85
N GLY A 244 16.93 -9.52 -2.79
CA GLY A 244 17.59 -8.84 -3.90
C GLY A 244 17.23 -7.37 -3.96
N SER A 245 17.40 -6.78 -5.13
CA SER A 245 17.16 -5.36 -5.36
C SER A 245 15.94 -5.16 -6.25
N TYR A 246 15.02 -4.30 -5.83
CA TYR A 246 13.85 -3.89 -6.58
C TYR A 246 13.89 -2.39 -6.82
N THR A 247 13.50 -1.94 -8.00
CA THR A 247 13.32 -0.53 -8.31
C THR A 247 11.84 -0.24 -8.48
N LEU A 248 11.31 0.70 -7.71
CA LEU A 248 10.00 1.31 -7.97
C LEU A 248 10.21 2.53 -8.86
N VAL A 249 9.71 2.45 -10.09
CA VAL A 249 9.69 3.55 -11.05
C VAL A 249 8.33 4.22 -10.98
N ALA A 250 8.30 5.51 -10.68
CA ALA A 250 7.10 6.33 -10.61
C ALA A 250 7.05 7.28 -11.82
N GLU A 251 5.93 7.29 -12.54
CA GLU A 251 5.77 8.14 -13.72
C GLU A 251 5.75 9.63 -13.36
N GLY A 252 6.39 10.45 -14.19
CA GLY A 252 6.54 11.89 -13.99
C GLY A 252 7.67 12.22 -13.04
N SER A 253 7.57 13.38 -12.40
CA SER A 253 8.60 13.90 -11.48
C SER A 253 8.02 14.19 -10.08
N PRO A 254 7.38 13.21 -9.40
CA PRO A 254 6.89 13.42 -8.03
C PRO A 254 8.06 13.69 -7.07
N ALA A 255 7.78 14.41 -5.98
CA ALA A 255 8.76 14.55 -4.91
C ALA A 255 8.97 13.20 -4.23
N LEU A 256 10.21 12.79 -4.00
CA LEU A 256 10.52 11.57 -3.26
C LEU A 256 10.85 11.90 -1.80
N LEU A 257 10.08 11.33 -0.88
CA LEU A 257 10.20 11.52 0.56
C LEU A 257 10.75 10.23 1.18
N PHE A 258 11.74 10.34 2.07
CA PHE A 258 12.41 9.19 2.68
C PHE A 258 12.43 9.33 4.20
N THR A 259 12.21 8.22 4.90
CA THR A 259 12.33 8.12 6.35
C THR A 259 12.69 6.68 6.72
N GLU A 260 12.64 6.36 8.00
CA GLU A 260 12.83 5.01 8.50
C GLU A 260 11.52 4.40 8.96
N ASN A 261 11.31 3.11 8.75
CA ASN A 261 10.25 2.35 9.43
C ASN A 261 10.68 2.04 10.88
N GLU A 262 11.05 3.07 11.65
CA GLU A 262 11.50 2.97 13.03
C GLU A 262 10.48 3.60 13.97
N THR A 263 10.27 2.98 15.13
CA THR A 263 9.31 3.49 16.12
C THR A 263 9.71 4.88 16.60
N ASN A 264 8.77 5.83 16.58
CA ASN A 264 8.91 7.15 17.18
C ASN A 264 8.75 7.05 18.71
N THR A 265 9.84 6.71 19.38
CA THR A 265 9.89 6.52 20.82
C THR A 265 9.72 7.83 21.59
N GLU A 266 10.06 8.98 21.00
CA GLU A 266 9.84 10.28 21.63
C GLU A 266 8.35 10.55 21.80
N ARG A 267 7.58 10.36 20.72
CA ARG A 267 6.13 10.53 20.74
C ARG A 267 5.44 9.53 21.66
N LEU A 268 5.83 8.25 21.57
CA LEU A 268 5.07 7.16 22.20
C LEU A 268 5.49 6.86 23.64
N PHE A 269 6.77 7.05 23.97
CA PHE A 269 7.34 6.63 25.24
C PHE A 269 8.10 7.75 25.97
N GLY A 270 8.23 8.94 25.37
CA GLY A 270 8.95 10.06 25.96
C GLY A 270 10.47 9.85 26.04
N THR A 271 11.03 8.92 25.25
CA THR A 271 12.46 8.61 25.21
C THR A 271 13.08 9.03 23.86
N PRO A 272 14.34 9.50 23.83
CA PRO A 272 14.98 9.95 22.59
C PRO A 272 14.90 8.95 21.45
N ASN A 273 14.65 9.43 20.24
CA ASN A 273 14.62 8.58 19.05
C ASN A 273 16.04 8.07 18.70
N PRO A 274 16.20 6.83 18.21
CA PRO A 274 17.51 6.32 17.79
C PRO A 274 18.05 7.00 16.52
N THR A 275 17.15 7.62 15.74
CA THR A 275 17.41 8.34 14.50
C THR A 275 16.47 9.55 14.44
N PRO A 276 16.88 10.68 13.82
CA PRO A 276 15.99 11.82 13.63
C PRO A 276 14.83 11.53 12.66
N TYR A 277 14.94 10.52 11.81
CA TYR A 277 13.91 10.13 10.84
C TYR A 277 13.25 8.83 11.30
N VAL A 278 11.95 8.90 11.61
CA VAL A 278 11.14 7.81 12.19
C VAL A 278 9.87 7.57 11.38
N LYS A 279 9.09 6.54 11.73
CA LYS A 279 7.98 5.99 10.90
C LYS A 279 6.98 7.02 10.42
N ASP A 280 6.65 8.01 11.25
CA ASP A 280 5.72 9.10 10.96
C ASP A 280 6.37 10.34 10.32
N GLY A 281 7.65 10.27 9.94
CA GLY A 281 8.36 11.40 9.30
C GLY A 281 7.71 11.90 8.00
N ILE A 282 7.22 10.98 7.15
CA ILE A 282 6.49 11.35 5.92
C ILE A 282 5.15 12.01 6.27
N ASN A 283 4.44 11.51 7.30
CA ASN A 283 3.23 12.14 7.79
C ASN A 283 3.51 13.57 8.25
N ASP A 284 4.56 13.77 9.03
CA ASP A 284 4.93 15.08 9.54
C ASP A 284 5.37 16.07 8.45
N ALA A 285 6.09 15.60 7.45
CA ALA A 285 6.49 16.44 6.32
C ALA A 285 5.27 16.90 5.50
N VAL A 286 4.31 16.01 5.26
CA VAL A 286 3.16 16.29 4.38
C VAL A 286 2.04 17.02 5.11
N VAL A 287 1.62 16.50 6.27
CA VAL A 287 0.44 17.00 7.01
C VAL A 287 0.82 18.21 7.88
N ASN A 288 1.97 18.13 8.56
CA ASN A 288 2.40 19.17 9.51
C ASN A 288 3.39 20.18 8.90
N GLY A 289 3.76 20.03 7.62
CA GLY A 289 4.70 20.91 6.93
C GLY A 289 6.15 20.86 7.46
N ARG A 290 6.50 19.82 8.22
CA ARG A 290 7.83 19.64 8.82
C ARG A 290 8.79 18.96 7.85
N ALA A 291 9.28 19.71 6.88
CA ALA A 291 10.15 19.19 5.82
C ALA A 291 11.44 18.52 6.36
N GLU A 292 11.89 18.90 7.56
CA GLU A 292 13.02 18.31 8.27
C GLU A 292 12.76 16.91 8.83
N ALA A 293 11.50 16.47 8.89
CA ALA A 293 11.12 15.15 9.40
C ALA A 293 11.43 13.99 8.43
N VAL A 294 11.80 14.30 7.18
CA VAL A 294 12.25 13.34 6.17
C VAL A 294 13.73 13.50 5.87
N ASN A 295 14.38 12.42 5.46
CA ASN A 295 15.82 12.36 5.26
C ASN A 295 16.23 13.09 3.95
N PRO A 296 16.94 14.24 4.04
CA PRO A 296 17.37 15.00 2.86
C PRO A 296 18.44 14.26 2.04
N ALA A 297 19.08 13.23 2.60
CA ALA A 297 20.00 12.36 1.87
C ALA A 297 19.26 11.35 0.94
N GLN A 298 17.93 11.37 0.92
CA GLN A 298 17.08 10.53 0.06
C GLN A 298 17.37 9.03 0.23
N THR A 299 17.47 8.59 1.48
CA THR A 299 17.76 7.22 1.87
C THR A 299 17.03 6.85 3.17
N GLY A 300 16.69 5.59 3.36
CA GLY A 300 16.07 5.08 4.59
C GLY A 300 15.52 3.67 4.41
N THR A 301 14.48 3.31 5.14
CA THR A 301 13.79 2.00 5.04
C THR A 301 12.31 2.14 4.71
N LYS A 302 11.81 3.38 4.61
CA LYS A 302 10.47 3.75 4.14
C LYS A 302 10.57 4.97 3.23
N ALA A 303 9.92 4.93 2.07
CA ALA A 303 9.94 6.02 1.12
C ALA A 303 8.60 6.14 0.37
N ALA A 304 8.26 7.34 -0.09
CA ALA A 304 7.04 7.58 -0.85
C ALA A 304 7.30 8.51 -2.03
N ALA A 305 6.59 8.24 -3.14
CA ALA A 305 6.46 9.17 -4.25
C ALA A 305 5.25 10.09 -4.01
N HIS A 306 5.48 11.37 -3.77
CA HIS A 306 4.43 12.32 -3.43
C HIS A 306 3.90 13.04 -4.67
N TYR A 307 2.70 12.66 -5.09
CA TYR A 307 1.91 13.34 -6.11
C TYR A 307 0.93 14.29 -5.43
N ARG A 308 0.98 15.58 -5.79
CA ARG A 308 -0.02 16.58 -5.40
C ARG A 308 -0.89 16.89 -6.61
N LEU A 309 -2.17 16.57 -6.51
CA LEU A 309 -3.12 16.64 -7.61
C LEU A 309 -4.24 17.62 -7.26
N SER A 310 -4.71 18.36 -8.26
CA SER A 310 -5.98 19.07 -8.22
C SER A 310 -6.88 18.40 -9.24
N ILE A 311 -7.96 17.78 -8.79
CA ILE A 311 -8.84 16.95 -9.61
C ILE A 311 -10.16 17.70 -9.77
N GLY A 312 -10.52 18.07 -10.99
CA GLY A 312 -11.78 18.74 -11.31
C GLY A 312 -13.01 17.89 -10.97
N ALA A 313 -14.18 18.52 -10.91
CA ALA A 313 -15.44 17.82 -10.64
C ALA A 313 -15.71 16.74 -11.71
N GLY A 314 -15.94 15.50 -11.30
CA GLY A 314 -16.13 14.35 -12.19
C GLY A 314 -14.88 13.90 -12.95
N GLU A 315 -13.74 14.57 -12.78
CA GLU A 315 -12.49 14.23 -13.45
C GLU A 315 -11.83 13.01 -12.79
N THR A 316 -11.14 12.22 -13.61
CA THR A 316 -10.27 11.14 -13.17
C THR A 316 -8.82 11.48 -13.51
N VAL A 317 -7.94 11.39 -12.51
CA VAL A 317 -6.48 11.44 -12.71
C VAL A 317 -5.89 10.07 -12.43
N THR A 318 -4.93 9.64 -13.24
CA THR A 318 -4.27 8.35 -13.10
C THR A 318 -2.76 8.56 -12.95
N ILE A 319 -2.15 7.87 -11.99
CA ILE A 319 -0.70 7.73 -11.85
C ILE A 319 -0.29 6.28 -12.11
N ARG A 320 0.90 6.10 -12.70
CA ARG A 320 1.45 4.80 -13.07
C ARG A 320 2.78 4.56 -12.36
N LEU A 321 2.95 3.36 -11.84
CA LEU A 321 4.23 2.91 -11.27
C LEU A 321 4.57 1.52 -11.78
N ASN A 322 5.86 1.16 -11.71
CA ASN A 322 6.36 -0.15 -12.06
C ASN A 322 7.41 -0.60 -11.04
N LEU A 323 7.12 -1.69 -10.33
CA LEU A 323 8.06 -2.34 -9.42
C LEU A 323 8.78 -3.46 -10.16
N ILE A 324 10.09 -3.34 -10.33
CA ILE A 324 10.89 -4.24 -11.17
C ILE A 324 12.07 -4.77 -10.37
N HIS A 325 12.30 -6.08 -10.39
CA HIS A 325 13.53 -6.66 -9.86
C HIS A 325 14.75 -6.29 -10.74
N ALA A 326 15.83 -5.84 -10.11
CA ALA A 326 17.03 -5.35 -10.80
C ALA A 326 17.78 -6.42 -11.62
N ARG A 327 17.54 -7.71 -11.34
CA ARG A 327 18.04 -8.84 -12.16
C ARG A 327 16.90 -9.49 -12.94
N ALA A 328 16.32 -8.78 -13.89
CA ALA A 328 15.46 -9.42 -14.89
C ALA A 328 16.35 -10.22 -15.87
N GLU A 329 16.60 -11.49 -15.51
CA GLU A 329 17.30 -12.58 -16.23
C GLU A 329 18.76 -12.36 -16.71
N PRO A 330 19.62 -13.39 -16.64
CA PRO A 330 20.95 -13.32 -17.25
C PRO A 330 20.81 -13.30 -18.77
N GLN A 331 21.05 -12.13 -19.37
CA GLN A 331 21.47 -12.08 -20.76
C GLN A 331 22.80 -12.84 -20.86
N PRO A 332 22.99 -13.78 -21.80
CA PRO A 332 24.23 -14.55 -21.89
C PRO A 332 25.41 -13.58 -21.96
N ALA A 333 26.32 -13.70 -20.99
CA ALA A 333 27.45 -12.81 -20.82
C ALA A 333 28.27 -12.74 -22.10
N THR A 334 28.34 -11.56 -22.71
CA THR A 334 29.43 -11.23 -23.62
C THR A 334 30.59 -10.75 -22.77
N ASP A 335 31.60 -11.61 -22.67
CA ASP A 335 32.96 -11.46 -22.15
C ASP A 335 33.37 -10.08 -21.58
N GLY A 336 33.65 -10.06 -20.27
CA GLY A 336 34.91 -9.47 -19.77
C GLY A 336 34.92 -8.03 -19.24
N ALA A 337 33.79 -7.42 -18.87
CA ALA A 337 33.79 -6.11 -18.20
C ALA A 337 33.44 -6.22 -16.70
N ALA A 338 34.21 -5.52 -15.86
CA ALA A 338 34.09 -5.55 -14.41
C ALA A 338 32.71 -5.10 -13.90
N ASP A 339 32.14 -5.89 -12.99
CA ASP A 339 30.82 -5.73 -12.37
C ASP A 339 30.72 -4.43 -11.55
N THR A 340 30.16 -3.40 -12.18
CA THR A 340 29.36 -2.41 -11.46
C THR A 340 27.91 -2.75 -11.82
N PRO A 341 27.00 -3.06 -10.88
CA PRO A 341 25.61 -3.31 -11.21
C PRO A 341 24.99 -1.99 -11.68
N ALA A 342 25.13 -1.70 -12.97
CA ALA A 342 24.29 -0.71 -13.63
C ALA A 342 22.87 -1.26 -13.57
N ILE A 343 22.01 -0.58 -12.81
CA ILE A 343 20.58 -0.85 -12.79
C ILE A 343 20.09 -0.55 -14.20
N HIS A 344 19.93 -1.57 -15.03
CA HIS A 344 19.30 -1.42 -16.32
C HIS A 344 17.80 -1.22 -16.07
N LEU A 345 17.41 0.04 -15.88
CA LEU A 345 16.02 0.44 -16.11
C LEU A 345 15.70 0.04 -17.55
N PRO A 346 14.66 -0.76 -17.81
CA PRO A 346 14.28 -1.05 -19.19
C PRO A 346 14.02 0.30 -19.88
N PRO A 347 14.54 0.52 -21.10
CA PRO A 347 14.52 1.82 -21.81
C PRO A 347 13.11 2.39 -22.08
N SER A 348 12.06 1.71 -21.62
CA SER A 348 10.71 2.24 -21.47
C SER A 348 9.97 1.46 -20.37
N ALA A 349 10.07 1.89 -19.12
CA ALA A 349 9.40 1.25 -17.98
C ALA A 349 7.87 1.18 -18.10
N PHE A 350 7.27 1.93 -19.04
CA PHE A 350 5.82 2.03 -19.24
C PHE A 350 5.34 1.74 -20.68
N ALA A 351 6.20 1.32 -21.62
CA ALA A 351 5.80 1.16 -23.03
C ALA A 351 4.65 0.16 -23.22
N ASP A 352 4.74 -1.00 -22.58
CA ASP A 352 3.74 -2.06 -22.68
C ASP A 352 2.68 -2.00 -21.58
N PHE A 353 2.60 -0.89 -20.83
CA PHE A 353 1.80 -0.80 -19.60
C PHE A 353 0.33 -1.13 -19.84
N ASP A 354 -0.32 -0.43 -20.78
CA ASP A 354 -1.74 -0.64 -21.08
C ASP A 354 -2.00 -1.99 -21.74
N THR A 355 -1.08 -2.46 -22.57
CA THR A 355 -1.14 -3.78 -23.21
C THR A 355 -1.13 -4.90 -22.16
N ILE A 356 -0.23 -4.84 -21.18
CA ILE A 356 -0.12 -5.84 -20.11
C ILE A 356 -1.35 -5.79 -19.20
N PHE A 357 -1.84 -4.60 -18.84
CA PHE A 357 -3.08 -4.46 -18.07
C PHE A 357 -4.27 -5.10 -18.79
N ALA A 358 -4.46 -4.77 -20.07
CA ALA A 358 -5.53 -5.36 -20.88
C ALA A 358 -5.40 -6.88 -20.98
N GLN A 359 -4.17 -7.38 -21.15
CA GLN A 359 -3.89 -8.82 -21.19
C GLN A 359 -4.23 -9.50 -19.86
N ARG A 360 -3.73 -9.00 -18.73
CA ARG A 360 -3.95 -9.58 -17.39
C ARG A 360 -5.44 -9.58 -17.03
N LYS A 361 -6.17 -8.51 -17.37
CA LYS A 361 -7.63 -8.46 -17.20
C LYS A 361 -8.34 -9.50 -18.08
N ALA A 362 -8.01 -9.59 -19.37
CA ALA A 362 -8.64 -10.56 -20.27
C ALA A 362 -8.41 -12.01 -19.82
N GLU A 363 -7.23 -12.30 -19.27
CA GLU A 363 -6.92 -13.62 -18.70
C GLU A 363 -7.69 -13.89 -17.40
N ALA A 364 -7.92 -12.87 -16.56
CA ALA A 364 -8.78 -12.97 -15.39
C ALA A 364 -10.24 -13.24 -15.78
N ASP A 365 -10.77 -12.46 -16.73
CA ASP A 365 -12.12 -12.65 -17.29
C ASP A 365 -12.28 -14.08 -17.85
N ALA A 366 -11.29 -14.58 -18.60
CA ALA A 366 -11.30 -15.93 -19.15
C ALA A 366 -11.25 -17.03 -18.07
N PHE A 367 -10.43 -16.84 -17.02
CA PHE A 367 -10.36 -17.77 -15.89
C PHE A 367 -11.70 -17.88 -15.16
N TYR A 368 -12.32 -16.74 -14.82
CA TYR A 368 -13.60 -16.75 -14.10
C TYR A 368 -14.75 -17.26 -14.98
N ALA A 369 -14.76 -16.95 -16.28
CA ALA A 369 -15.75 -17.50 -17.20
C ALA A 369 -15.72 -19.03 -17.29
N GLU A 370 -14.55 -19.68 -17.10
CA GLU A 370 -14.42 -21.14 -17.08
C GLU A 370 -14.94 -21.78 -15.78
N ILE A 371 -14.80 -21.11 -14.62
CA ILE A 371 -15.13 -21.68 -13.31
C ILE A 371 -16.49 -21.25 -12.75
N GLN A 372 -17.04 -20.13 -13.21
CA GLN A 372 -18.33 -19.64 -12.76
C GLN A 372 -19.48 -20.46 -13.35
N PRO A 373 -20.52 -20.81 -12.56
CA PRO A 373 -21.71 -21.45 -13.07
C PRO A 373 -22.40 -20.62 -14.16
N GLY A 374 -22.67 -21.22 -15.32
CA GLY A 374 -23.27 -20.51 -16.46
C GLY A 374 -24.69 -19.94 -16.24
N ALA A 375 -25.34 -20.26 -15.13
CA ALA A 375 -26.68 -19.78 -14.77
C ALA A 375 -26.68 -18.49 -13.91
N LEU A 376 -25.51 -17.93 -13.58
CA LEU A 376 -25.41 -16.70 -12.81
C LEU A 376 -25.83 -15.48 -13.64
N SER A 377 -26.58 -14.56 -13.03
CA SER A 377 -26.79 -13.20 -13.55
C SER A 377 -25.48 -12.43 -13.55
N ASP A 378 -25.43 -11.28 -14.24
CA ASP A 378 -24.24 -10.43 -14.23
C ASP A 378 -23.86 -10.01 -12.80
N ASP A 379 -24.84 -9.58 -11.98
CA ASP A 379 -24.61 -9.30 -10.55
C ASP A 379 -24.09 -10.53 -9.79
N GLY A 380 -24.62 -11.72 -10.10
CA GLY A 380 -24.20 -12.97 -9.47
C GLY A 380 -22.80 -13.42 -9.88
N ARG A 381 -22.23 -12.87 -10.97
CA ARG A 381 -20.83 -13.11 -11.38
C ARG A 381 -19.84 -12.16 -10.71
N MET A 382 -20.34 -11.08 -10.10
CA MET A 382 -19.55 -10.09 -9.37
C MET A 382 -19.40 -10.42 -7.88
N ILE A 383 -20.09 -11.48 -7.40
CA ILE A 383 -20.06 -12.03 -6.03
C ILE A 383 -19.45 -13.42 -6.12
#